data_AF-T1HWS3-F1
#
_entry.id   AF-T1HWS3-F1
#
_cell.length_a   1.000
_cell.length_b   1.000
_cell.length_c   1.000
_cell.angle_alpha   90.00
_cell.angle_beta   90.00
_cell.angle_gamma   90.00
#
_symmetry.space_group_name_H-M   'P 1'
#
loop_
_entity.id
_entity.type
_entity.pdbx_description
1 polymer ?
#
loop_
_entity_poly.entity_id
_entity_poly.type
_entity_poly.pdbx_seq_one_letter_code
_entity_poly.pdbx_strand_id
1 'polypeptide(L)'
;MGSNVDDLLQIIKKRSDKLQFASGFIKEAAREKRVPDKCCEDALELVIKIDSFLNEDIYNIKALLENYKQILLGEKKQTSPPITEDDVGHAYGYSMYQIDLLQSKAKNMEELVLPRYIL
;
A
#
# COMPACT_ATOMS: atom_id res chain seq x y z
N MET A 1 -22.54 -11.07 8.48
CA MET A 1 -21.71 -9.88 8.82
C MET A 1 -20.23 -10.05 8.45
N GLY A 2 -19.62 -11.24 8.51
CA GLY A 2 -18.21 -11.45 8.09
C GLY A 2 -17.88 -11.13 6.61
N SER A 3 -18.87 -11.18 5.71
CA SER A 3 -18.69 -10.91 4.27
C SER A 3 -18.10 -9.53 3.95
N ASN A 4 -18.41 -8.50 4.76
CA ASN A 4 -17.96 -7.13 4.46
C ASN A 4 -16.45 -6.95 4.73
N VAL A 5 -15.91 -7.61 5.76
CA VAL A 5 -14.48 -7.51 6.09
C VAL A 5 -13.61 -8.25 5.07
N ASP A 6 -14.09 -9.39 4.57
CA ASP A 6 -13.42 -10.14 3.50
C ASP A 6 -13.31 -9.30 2.21
N ASP A 7 -14.35 -8.55 1.87
CA ASP A 7 -14.33 -7.63 0.72
C ASP A 7 -13.29 -6.52 0.91
N LEU A 8 -13.21 -5.92 2.10
CA LEU A 8 -12.20 -4.89 2.42
C LEU A 8 -10.77 -5.45 2.32
N LEU A 9 -10.53 -6.66 2.83
CA LEU A 9 -9.23 -7.33 2.74
C LEU A 9 -8.84 -7.62 1.29
N GLN A 10 -9.79 -8.06 0.46
CA GLN A 10 -9.56 -8.26 -0.98
C GLN A 10 -9.25 -6.94 -1.71
N ILE A 11 -9.94 -5.86 -1.37
CA ILE A 11 -9.68 -4.52 -1.93
C ILE A 11 -8.27 -4.07 -1.57
N ILE A 12 -7.90 -4.14 -0.29
CA ILE A 12 -6.53 -3.79 0.17
C ILE A 12 -5.51 -4.60 -0.60
N LYS A 13 -5.67 -5.94 -0.66
CA LYS A 13 -4.74 -6.82 -1.37
C LYS A 13 -4.59 -6.39 -2.83
N LYS A 14 -5.70 -6.25 -3.56
CA LYS A 14 -5.67 -5.88 -4.97
C LYS A 14 -4.98 -4.54 -5.21
N ARG A 15 -5.21 -3.55 -4.36
CA ARG A 15 -4.61 -2.23 -4.50
C ARG A 15 -3.14 -2.21 -4.06
N SER A 16 -2.78 -2.93 -3.00
CA SER A 16 -1.39 -3.08 -2.55
C SER A 16 -0.54 -3.81 -3.59
N ASP A 17 -1.07 -4.87 -4.20
CA ASP A 17 -0.36 -5.64 -5.23
C ASP A 17 -0.04 -4.76 -6.45
N LYS A 18 -0.97 -3.89 -6.86
CA LYS A 18 -0.74 -2.91 -7.93
C LYS A 18 0.35 -1.89 -7.58
N LEU A 19 0.31 -1.36 -6.36
CA LEU A 19 1.30 -0.39 -5.91
C LEU A 19 2.70 -1.04 -5.79
N GLN A 20 2.77 -2.29 -5.32
CA GLN A 20 3.99 -3.07 -5.25
C GLN A 20 4.60 -3.31 -6.64
N PHE A 21 3.76 -3.64 -7.62
CA PHE A 21 4.21 -3.79 -9.01
C PHE A 21 4.82 -2.48 -9.55
N ALA A 22 4.13 -1.35 -9.36
CA ALA A 22 4.62 -0.03 -9.77
C ALA A 22 5.96 0.31 -9.10
N SER A 23 6.08 0.07 -7.78
CA SER A 23 7.34 0.23 -7.04
C SER A 23 8.48 -0.58 -7.64
N GLY A 24 8.24 -1.87 -7.92
CA GLY A 24 9.22 -2.76 -8.53
C GLY A 24 9.67 -2.26 -9.92
N PHE A 25 8.72 -1.80 -10.74
CA PHE A 25 9.02 -1.25 -12.06
C PHE A 25 9.89 0.02 -11.95
N ILE A 26 9.49 0.99 -11.12
CA ILE A 26 10.24 2.24 -10.91
C ILE A 26 11.67 1.95 -10.43
N LYS A 27 11.82 1.00 -9.50
CA LYS A 27 13.12 0.59 -8.95
C LYS A 27 14.06 0.07 -10.02
N GLU A 28 13.58 -0.82 -10.89
CA GLU A 28 14.39 -1.39 -11.97
C GLU A 28 14.72 -0.32 -13.02
N ALA A 29 13.74 0.49 -13.44
CA ALA A 29 13.96 1.58 -14.40
C ALA A 29 14.99 2.61 -13.88
N ALA A 30 14.95 2.95 -12.59
CA ALA A 30 15.92 3.85 -11.97
C ALA A 30 17.33 3.24 -11.90
N ARG A 31 17.44 1.92 -11.68
CA ARG A 31 18.73 1.20 -11.61
C ARG A 31 19.43 1.06 -12.96
N GLU A 32 18.67 0.92 -14.04
CA GLU A 32 19.27 0.76 -15.37
C GLU A 32 19.91 2.05 -15.90
N LYS A 33 19.52 3.22 -15.36
CA LYS A 33 20.22 4.47 -15.65
C LYS A 33 21.62 4.43 -15.00
N ARG A 34 22.64 4.29 -15.85
CA ARG A 34 24.06 4.22 -15.44
C ARG A 34 24.62 5.50 -14.81
N VAL A 35 23.90 6.62 -14.93
CA VAL A 35 24.28 7.92 -14.36
C VAL A 35 23.23 8.30 -13.33
N PRO A 36 23.61 8.62 -12.07
CA PRO A 36 22.70 9.18 -11.09
C PRO A 36 22.15 10.50 -11.63
N ASP A 37 20.87 10.48 -11.98
CA ASP A 37 20.09 11.66 -12.28
C ASP A 37 19.16 11.91 -11.09
N LYS A 38 18.85 13.17 -10.79
CA LYS A 38 17.97 13.54 -9.69
C LYS A 38 16.63 12.80 -9.76
N CYS A 39 16.14 12.56 -10.98
CA CYS A 39 14.93 11.75 -11.22
C CYS A 39 15.06 10.31 -10.69
N CYS A 40 16.24 9.69 -10.79
CA CYS A 40 16.47 8.34 -10.28
C CYS A 40 16.63 8.31 -8.75
N GLU A 41 17.22 9.36 -8.16
CA GLU A 41 17.27 9.52 -6.71
C GLU A 41 15.86 9.69 -6.13
N ASP A 42 15.05 10.59 -6.71
CA ASP A 42 13.66 10.82 -6.33
C ASP A 42 12.81 9.53 -6.50
N ALA A 43 13.08 8.76 -7.56
CA ALA A 43 12.44 7.47 -7.80
C ALA A 43 12.78 6.43 -6.72
N LEU A 44 14.06 6.31 -6.35
CA LEU A 44 14.50 5.39 -5.29
C LEU A 44 13.95 5.80 -3.92
N GLU A 45 13.88 7.09 -3.62
CA GLU A 45 13.26 7.58 -2.39
C GLU A 45 11.76 7.25 -2.36
N LEU A 46 11.06 7.40 -3.49
CA LEU A 46 9.66 7.00 -3.61
C LEU A 46 9.48 5.49 -3.40
N VAL A 47 10.35 4.66 -3.96
CA VAL A 47 10.34 3.21 -3.76
C VAL A 47 10.50 2.86 -2.28
N ILE A 48 11.43 3.49 -1.56
CA ILE A 48 11.62 3.27 -0.12
C ILE A 48 10.34 3.62 0.66
N LYS A 49 9.69 4.73 0.32
CA LYS A 49 8.42 5.15 0.96
C LYS A 49 7.30 4.15 0.69
N ILE A 50 7.19 3.67 -0.56
CA ILE A 50 6.19 2.66 -0.92
C ILE A 50 6.46 1.35 -0.18
N ASP A 51 7.70 0.88 -0.15
CA ASP A 51 8.07 -0.37 0.51
C ASP A 51 7.82 -0.30 2.03
N SER A 52 8.13 0.81 2.70
CA SER A 52 7.81 1.00 4.12
C SER A 52 6.29 0.98 4.36
N PHE A 53 5.52 1.73 3.57
CA PHE A 53 4.07 1.75 3.69
C PHE A 53 3.42 0.37 3.45
N LEU A 54 3.90 -0.38 2.45
CA LEU A 54 3.39 -1.73 2.16
C LEU A 54 3.72 -2.74 3.27
N ASN A 55 4.88 -2.60 3.91
CA ASN A 55 5.32 -3.53 4.95
C ASN A 55 4.77 -3.19 6.35
N GLU A 56 4.52 -1.91 6.63
CA GLU A 56 4.09 -1.44 7.94
C GLU A 56 2.59 -1.16 7.94
N ASP A 57 2.14 -0.12 7.26
CA ASP A 57 0.74 0.32 7.29
C ASP A 57 -0.22 -0.72 6.71
N ILE A 58 0.11 -1.28 5.54
CA ILE A 58 -0.75 -2.30 4.91
C ILE A 58 -0.78 -3.59 5.70
N TYR A 59 0.33 -3.97 6.35
CA TYR A 59 0.35 -5.11 7.26
C TYR A 59 -0.55 -4.84 8.48
N ASN A 60 -0.42 -3.67 9.09
CA ASN A 60 -1.17 -3.27 10.27
C ASN A 60 -2.68 -3.24 10.02
N ILE A 61 -3.14 -2.66 8.90
CA ILE A 61 -4.57 -2.63 8.58
C ILE A 61 -5.14 -4.01 8.27
N LYS A 62 -4.38 -4.88 7.59
CA LYS A 62 -4.80 -6.27 7.37
C LYS A 62 -4.95 -7.00 8.70
N ALA A 63 -3.98 -6.86 9.61
CA ALA A 63 -4.04 -7.46 10.94
C ALA A 63 -5.22 -6.92 11.76
N LEU A 64 -5.50 -5.61 11.69
CA LEU A 64 -6.66 -5.01 12.36
C LEU A 64 -7.97 -5.58 11.84
N LEU A 65 -8.14 -5.67 10.51
CA LEU A 65 -9.34 -6.23 9.88
C LEU A 65 -9.55 -7.71 10.23
N GLU A 66 -8.48 -8.52 10.18
CA GLU A 66 -8.57 -9.94 10.57
C GLU A 66 -8.92 -10.10 12.06
N ASN A 67 -8.32 -9.29 12.94
CA ASN A 67 -8.68 -9.28 14.36
C ASN A 67 -10.15 -8.90 14.58
N TYR A 68 -10.62 -7.86 13.88
CA TYR A 68 -12.01 -7.42 13.95
C TYR A 68 -12.97 -8.49 13.43
N LYS A 69 -12.63 -9.16 12.32
CA LYS A 69 -13.39 -10.30 11.79
C LYS A 69 -13.53 -11.42 12.82
N GLN A 70 -12.43 -11.81 13.47
CA GLN A 70 -12.45 -12.86 14.51
C GLN A 70 -13.30 -12.46 15.72
N ILE A 71 -13.31 -11.18 16.09
CA ILE A 71 -14.20 -10.66 17.15
C ILE A 71 -15.67 -10.77 16.71
N LEU A 72 -16.01 -10.38 15.48
CA LEU A 72 -17.38 -10.47 14.94
C LEU A 72 -17.88 -11.91 14.83
N LEU A 73 -16.98 -12.87 14.58
CA LEU A 73 -17.29 -14.30 14.53
C LEU A 73 -17.37 -14.94 15.93
N GLY A 74 -17.02 -14.21 17.00
CA GLY A 74 -16.96 -14.75 18.36
C GLY A 74 -15.76 -15.68 18.61
N GLU A 75 -14.82 -15.75 17.67
CA GLU A 75 -13.63 -16.59 17.74
C GLU A 75 -12.52 -15.96 18.59
N LYS A 76 -12.58 -14.64 18.78
CA LYS A 76 -11.62 -13.87 19.59
C LYS A 76 -12.34 -12.93 20.55
N LYS A 77 -11.77 -12.77 21.75
CA LYS A 77 -12.26 -11.80 22.73
C LYS A 77 -11.89 -10.38 22.30
N GLN A 78 -12.76 -9.42 22.62
CA GLN A 78 -12.48 -7.99 22.52
C GLN A 78 -11.17 -7.63 23.23
N THR A 79 -10.44 -6.68 22.68
CA THR A 79 -9.25 -6.09 23.30
C THR A 79 -9.64 -5.01 24.31
N SER A 80 -8.69 -4.52 25.10
CA SER A 80 -8.86 -3.34 25.95
C SER A 80 -7.82 -2.30 25.56
N PRO A 81 -8.19 -1.19 24.90
CA PRO A 81 -9.56 -0.77 24.55
C PRO A 81 -10.22 -1.67 23.47
N PRO A 82 -11.57 -1.69 23.41
CA PRO A 82 -12.29 -2.47 22.42
C PRO A 82 -12.08 -1.90 21.01
N ILE A 83 -11.96 -2.77 20.02
CA ILE A 83 -11.93 -2.37 18.61
C ILE A 83 -13.36 -2.06 18.17
N THR A 84 -13.57 -0.84 17.69
CA THR A 84 -14.87 -0.38 17.17
C THR A 84 -14.92 -0.41 15.64
N GLU A 85 -16.13 -0.35 15.09
CA GLU A 85 -16.32 -0.20 13.64
C GLU A 85 -15.71 1.12 13.12
N ASP A 86 -15.80 2.18 13.92
CA ASP A 86 -15.23 3.49 13.59
C ASP A 86 -13.69 3.45 13.51
N ASP A 87 -13.02 2.75 14.44
CA ASP A 87 -11.56 2.57 14.41
C ASP A 87 -11.12 1.87 13.12
N VAL A 88 -11.84 0.82 12.74
CA VAL A 88 -11.60 0.05 11.52
C VAL A 88 -11.87 0.91 10.29
N GLY A 89 -12.99 1.63 10.26
CA GLY A 89 -13.36 2.53 9.17
C GLY A 89 -12.34 3.65 8.96
N HIS A 90 -11.87 4.26 10.04
CA HIS A 90 -10.86 5.32 9.99
C HIS A 90 -9.51 4.80 9.48
N ALA A 91 -9.02 3.70 10.05
CA ALA A 91 -7.75 3.11 9.64
C ALA A 91 -7.78 2.61 8.19
N TYR A 92 -8.89 2.02 7.76
CA TYR A 92 -9.11 1.62 6.37
C TYR A 92 -9.11 2.83 5.44
N GLY A 93 -9.89 3.87 5.77
CA GLY A 93 -9.98 5.09 4.97
C GLY A 93 -8.62 5.77 4.78
N TYR A 94 -7.85 5.89 5.87
CA TYR A 94 -6.47 6.41 5.83
C TYR A 94 -5.57 5.57 4.92
N SER A 95 -5.60 4.25 5.08
CA SER A 95 -4.78 3.33 4.28
C SER A 95 -5.12 3.43 2.79
N MET A 96 -6.40 3.52 2.43
CA MET A 96 -6.83 3.66 1.04
C MET A 96 -6.40 5.00 0.44
N TYR A 97 -6.54 6.09 1.20
CA TYR A 97 -6.06 7.41 0.78
C TYR A 97 -4.56 7.40 0.48
N GLN A 98 -3.75 6.79 1.36
CA GLN A 98 -2.31 6.68 1.16
C GLN A 98 -1.95 5.82 -0.05
N ILE A 99 -2.64 4.70 -0.28
CA ILE A 99 -2.44 3.90 -1.50
C ILE A 99 -2.69 4.77 -2.73
N ASP A 100 -3.82 5.47 -2.79
CA ASP A 100 -4.20 6.26 -3.97
C ASP A 100 -3.20 7.40 -4.22
N LEU A 101 -2.71 8.05 -3.15
CA LEU A 101 -1.67 9.08 -3.22
C LEU A 101 -0.33 8.52 -3.74
N LEU A 102 0.12 7.38 -3.20
CA LEU A 102 1.37 6.75 -3.60
C LEU A 102 1.29 6.18 -5.02
N GLN A 103 0.15 5.63 -5.43
CA GLN A 103 -0.08 5.19 -6.80
C GLN A 103 -0.02 6.35 -7.79
N SER A 104 -0.62 7.50 -7.45
CA SER A 104 -0.53 8.70 -8.28
C SER A 104 0.92 9.18 -8.44
N LYS A 105 1.68 9.22 -7.35
CA LYS A 105 3.12 9.55 -7.38
C LYS A 105 3.93 8.53 -8.18
N ALA A 106 3.66 7.24 -8.00
CA ALA A 106 4.30 6.17 -8.72
C ALA A 106 4.07 6.32 -10.22
N LYS A 107 2.83 6.52 -10.67
CA LYS A 107 2.50 6.75 -12.07
C LYS A 107 3.24 7.95 -12.67
N ASN A 108 3.26 9.08 -11.96
CA ASN A 108 4.01 10.26 -12.42
C ASN A 108 5.51 9.94 -12.53
N MET A 109 6.05 9.18 -11.58
CA MET A 109 7.45 8.79 -11.60
C MET A 109 7.75 7.82 -12.74
N GLU A 110 6.88 6.84 -13.01
CA GLU A 110 6.98 5.94 -14.16
C GLU A 110 7.16 6.74 -15.45
N GLU A 111 6.30 7.73 -15.70
CA GLU A 111 6.38 8.61 -16.88
C GLU A 111 7.72 9.38 -16.97
N LEU A 112 8.32 9.74 -15.83
CA LEU A 112 9.59 10.48 -15.74
C LEU A 112 10.84 9.60 -15.85
N VAL A 113 10.79 8.36 -15.36
CA VAL A 113 11.91 7.40 -15.48
C VAL A 113 11.91 6.67 -16.83
N LEU A 114 10.76 6.58 -17.50
CA LEU A 114 10.56 5.98 -18.82
C LEU A 114 11.22 6.65 -20.05
N PRO A 115 11.64 7.93 -20.09
CA PRO A 115 12.17 8.51 -21.32
C PRO A 115 13.65 8.14 -21.51
N ARG A 116 13.85 6.95 -22.12
CA ARG A 116 14.78 6.63 -23.26
C ARG A 116 14.91 5.11 -23.54
N TYR A 117 13.84 4.32 -23.41
CA TYR A 117 13.80 2.92 -23.90
C TYR A 117 13.14 2.74 -25.28
N ILE A 118 12.80 3.83 -25.95
CA ILE A 118 12.36 3.80 -27.36
C ILE A 118 13.34 4.67 -28.15
N LEU A 119 14.41 4.03 -28.65
CA LEU A 119 15.10 4.28 -29.93
C LEU A 119 16.15 3.18 -30.14
#